data_AF-A0A5S4H3L5-F1
#
_entry.id   AF-A0A5S4H3L5-F1
#
_cell.length_a   1.000
_cell.length_b   1.000
_cell.length_c   1.000
_cell.angle_alpha   90.00
_cell.angle_beta   90.00
_cell.angle_gamma   90.00
#
_symmetry.space_group_name_H-M   'P 1'
#
loop_
_entity.id
_entity.type
_entity.pdbx_description
1 polymer ?
#
loop_
_entity_poly.entity_id
_entity_poly.type
_entity_poly.pdbx_seq_one_letter_code
_entity_poly.pdbx_strand_id
1 'polypeptide(L)'
;MARGRPRTFDRDAALTAAVHLFWERGYEATSVSDLTDAMGIRPASLYAAFGDKKALFKEAVEAYGRSPEGAFMSNALTEEPTAREAFARILNEAAAIYPD
;
A
#
# COMPACT_ATOMS: atom_id res chain seq x y z
N MET A 1 -10.84 -25.10 30.00
CA MET A 1 -11.21 -23.70 29.66
C MET A 1 -10.41 -23.25 28.45
N ALA A 2 -11.00 -23.21 27.26
CA ALA A 2 -10.31 -22.79 26.05
C ALA A 2 -10.28 -21.26 25.99
N ARG A 3 -9.15 -20.64 26.37
CA ARG A 3 -8.92 -19.20 26.18
C ARG A 3 -8.64 -18.99 24.69
N GLY A 4 -9.68 -18.59 23.95
CA GLY A 4 -9.69 -18.47 22.50
C GLY A 4 -8.44 -17.80 21.97
N ARG A 5 -7.79 -18.46 21.01
CA ARG A 5 -6.65 -17.91 20.26
C ARG A 5 -7.10 -16.56 19.69
N PRO A 6 -6.43 -15.43 19.99
CA PRO A 6 -6.84 -14.15 19.44
C PRO A 6 -6.86 -14.29 17.92
N ARG A 7 -7.95 -13.84 17.28
CA ARG A 7 -8.07 -13.78 15.83
C ARG A 7 -7.02 -12.78 15.34
N THR A 8 -5.81 -13.25 15.08
CA THR A 8 -4.79 -12.49 14.36
C THR A 8 -5.32 -12.25 12.95
N PHE A 9 -5.47 -10.99 12.58
CA PHE A 9 -5.79 -10.61 11.22
C PHE A 9 -4.51 -10.70 10.37
N ASP A 10 -4.69 -10.81 9.06
CA ASP A 10 -3.57 -10.73 8.12
C ASP A 10 -3.14 -9.27 7.99
N ARG A 11 -1.96 -8.96 8.54
CA ARG A 11 -1.43 -7.59 8.58
C ARG A 11 -1.09 -7.07 7.20
N ASP A 12 -0.58 -7.93 6.32
CA ASP A 12 -0.15 -7.54 4.97
C ASP A 12 -1.38 -7.27 4.11
N ALA A 13 -2.40 -8.13 4.18
CA ALA A 13 -3.68 -7.88 3.50
C ALA A 13 -4.35 -6.59 3.99
N ALA A 14 -4.32 -6.32 5.30
CA ALA A 14 -4.84 -5.09 5.86
C ALA A 14 -4.04 -3.85 5.40
N LEU A 15 -2.71 -3.96 5.30
CA LEU A 15 -1.87 -2.88 4.78
C LEU A 15 -2.18 -2.60 3.30
N THR A 16 -2.34 -3.64 2.47
CA THR A 16 -2.77 -3.49 1.07
C THR A 16 -4.12 -2.77 0.96
N ALA A 17 -5.10 -3.13 1.79
CA ALA A 17 -6.38 -2.43 1.82
C ALA A 17 -6.24 -0.94 2.19
N ALA A 18 -5.36 -0.62 3.14
CA ALA A 18 -5.06 0.77 3.50
C ALA A 18 -4.37 1.53 2.36
N VAL A 19 -3.44 0.91 1.62
CA VAL A 19 -2.81 1.48 0.42
C VAL A 19 -3.87 1.90 -0.60
N HIS A 20 -4.78 1.00 -0.94
CA HIS A 20 -5.84 1.30 -1.90
C HIS A 20 -6.76 2.43 -1.44
N LEU A 21 -7.18 2.42 -0.17
CA LEU A 21 -8.07 3.46 0.34
C LEU A 21 -7.40 4.85 0.36
N PHE A 22 -6.12 4.90 0.77
CA PHE A 22 -5.36 6.15 0.71
C PHE A 22 -5.11 6.63 -0.71
N TRP A 23 -4.91 5.73 -1.67
CA TRP A 23 -4.80 6.07 -3.08
C TRP A 23 -6.10 6.70 -3.60
N GLU A 24 -7.24 6.10 -3.29
CA GLU A 24 -8.56 6.52 -3.80
C GLU A 24 -8.99 7.88 -3.21
N ARG A 25 -8.82 8.06 -1.90
CA ARG A 25 -9.41 9.20 -1.17
C ARG A 25 -8.39 10.23 -0.69
N GLY A 26 -7.11 9.89 -0.70
CA GLY A 26 -6.06 10.69 -0.08
C GLY A 26 -6.03 10.57 1.44
N TYR A 27 -4.94 11.08 2.03
CA TYR A 27 -4.71 11.00 3.48
C TYR A 27 -5.79 11.74 4.28
N GLU A 28 -6.05 13.02 3.99
CA GLU A 28 -6.91 13.85 4.83
C GLU A 28 -8.38 13.39 4.84
N ALA A 29 -8.92 12.97 3.69
CA ALA A 29 -10.33 12.56 3.57
C ALA A 29 -10.61 11.15 4.10
N THR A 30 -9.58 10.38 4.48
CA THR A 30 -9.73 9.01 4.99
C THR A 30 -9.78 9.01 6.52
N SER A 31 -10.87 8.57 7.14
CA SER A 31 -10.95 8.46 8.60
C SER A 31 -10.39 7.12 9.13
N VAL A 32 -10.14 7.04 10.45
CA VAL A 32 -9.77 5.76 11.08
C VAL A 32 -10.90 4.73 10.96
N SER A 33 -12.16 5.17 10.97
CA SER A 33 -13.30 4.27 10.75
C SER A 33 -13.27 3.66 9.36
N ASP A 34 -13.10 4.50 8.33
CA ASP A 34 -13.00 4.03 6.94
C ASP A 34 -11.87 3.02 6.77
N LEU A 35 -10.71 3.28 7.40
CA LEU A 35 -9.58 2.37 7.40
C LEU A 35 -9.94 1.03 8.04
N THR A 36 -10.50 1.04 9.25
CA THR A 36 -10.84 -0.20 9.94
C THR A 36 -11.88 -1.03 9.20
N ASP A 37 -12.83 -0.36 8.54
CA ASP A 37 -13.86 -1.00 7.73
C ASP A 37 -13.25 -1.63 6.47
N ALA A 38 -12.41 -0.90 5.75
CA ALA A 38 -11.72 -1.40 4.55
C ALA A 38 -10.73 -2.53 4.88
N MET A 39 -10.02 -2.44 6.00
CA MET A 39 -9.04 -3.42 6.46
C MET A 39 -9.70 -4.67 7.09
N GLY A 40 -11.00 -4.63 7.39
CA GLY A 40 -11.71 -5.72 8.06
C GLY A 40 -11.24 -5.97 9.50
N ILE A 41 -10.76 -4.94 10.18
CA ILE A 41 -10.22 -5.03 11.55
C ILE A 41 -10.96 -4.11 12.52
N ARG A 42 -10.72 -4.30 13.82
CA ARG A 42 -11.24 -3.40 14.85
C ARG A 42 -10.28 -2.21 15.05
N PRO A 43 -10.76 -1.04 15.50
CA PRO A 43 -9.89 0.11 15.79
C PRO A 43 -8.72 -0.22 16.72
N ALA A 44 -8.96 -0.99 17.79
CA ALA A 44 -7.91 -1.41 18.70
C ALA A 44 -6.79 -2.23 18.02
N SER A 45 -7.13 -3.05 17.01
CA SER A 45 -6.16 -3.81 16.22
C SER A 45 -5.34 -2.91 15.29
N LEU A 46 -5.96 -1.86 14.74
CA LEU A 46 -5.26 -0.87 13.93
C LEU A 46 -4.18 -0.18 14.76
N TYR A 47 -4.56 0.39 15.91
CA TYR A 47 -3.62 1.11 16.78
C TYR A 47 -2.51 0.18 17.30
N ALA A 48 -2.85 -1.05 17.67
CA ALA A 48 -1.87 -2.02 18.16
C ALA A 48 -0.84 -2.46 17.09
N ALA A 49 -1.25 -2.56 15.82
CA ALA A 49 -0.39 -3.08 14.75
C ALA A 49 0.33 -2.00 13.92
N PHE A 50 -0.23 -0.80 13.87
CA PHE A 50 0.24 0.28 12.99
C PHE A 50 0.49 1.60 13.73
N GLY A 51 0.21 1.69 15.04
CA GLY A 51 0.42 2.90 15.82
C GLY A 51 -0.73 3.88 15.63
N ASP A 52 -0.65 4.79 14.67
CA ASP A 52 -1.69 5.77 14.36
C ASP A 52 -1.93 5.88 12.84
N LYS A 53 -2.88 6.71 12.42
CA LYS A 53 -3.19 6.92 11.00
C LYS A 53 -1.96 7.40 10.20
N LYS A 54 -1.10 8.24 10.81
CA LYS A 54 0.08 8.80 10.15
C LYS A 54 1.16 7.74 9.95
N ALA A 55 1.37 6.89 10.95
CA ALA A 55 2.29 5.76 10.87
C ALA A 55 1.80 4.72 9.85
N LEU A 56 0.49 4.38 9.87
CA LEU A 56 -0.12 3.52 8.85
C LEU A 56 0.04 4.12 7.44
N PHE A 57 -0.18 5.43 7.27
CA PHE A 57 -0.01 6.08 5.97
C PHE A 57 1.43 6.00 5.45
N LYS A 58 2.43 6.28 6.31
CA LYS A 58 3.83 6.13 5.93
C LYS A 58 4.15 4.71 5.47
N GLU A 59 3.68 3.73 6.24
CA GLU A 59 3.89 2.32 5.91
C GLU A 59 3.18 1.92 4.60
N ALA A 60 1.99 2.45 4.36
CA ALA A 60 1.27 2.25 3.11
C ALA A 60 2.04 2.84 1.90
N VAL A 61 2.58 4.06 2.03
CA VAL A 61 3.42 4.67 0.97
C VAL A 61 4.67 3.84 0.70
N GLU A 62 5.33 3.35 1.76
CA GLU A 62 6.49 2.48 1.62
C GLU A 62 6.14 1.12 0.99
N ALA A 63 5.00 0.54 1.36
CA ALA A 63 4.51 -0.71 0.78
C ALA A 63 4.19 -0.53 -0.70
N TYR A 64 3.54 0.57 -1.07
CA TYR A 64 3.31 0.93 -2.47
C TYR A 64 4.64 1.07 -3.23
N GLY A 65 5.63 1.78 -2.68
CA GLY A 65 6.94 1.93 -3.34
C GLY A 65 7.70 0.61 -3.57
N ARG A 66 7.40 -0.43 -2.79
CA ARG A 66 7.96 -1.78 -2.96
C ARG A 66 7.11 -2.70 -3.85
N SER A 67 5.89 -2.30 -4.18
CA SER A 67 5.01 -3.06 -5.08
C SER A 67 5.54 -3.00 -6.53
N PRO A 68 5.24 -3.99 -7.38
CA PRO A 68 5.57 -3.92 -8.81
C PRO A 68 5.10 -2.61 -9.47
N GLU A 69 3.91 -2.13 -9.09
CA GLU A 69 3.28 -0.92 -9.61
C GLU A 69 4.00 0.37 -9.17
N GLY A 70 4.64 0.36 -7.99
CA GLY A 70 5.44 1.48 -7.50
C GLY A 70 6.91 1.42 -7.89
N ALA A 71 7.45 0.21 -8.11
CA ALA A 71 8.87 -0.01 -8.34
C ALA A 71 9.28 0.01 -9.81
N PHE A 72 8.33 -0.08 -10.76
CA PHE A 72 8.65 -0.20 -12.19
C PHE A 72 9.57 0.92 -12.69
N MET A 73 9.34 2.17 -12.27
CA MET A 73 10.20 3.30 -12.63
C MET A 73 11.62 3.15 -12.10
N SER A 74 11.77 2.79 -10.81
CA SER A 74 13.11 2.60 -10.22
C SER A 74 13.84 1.41 -10.84
N ASN A 75 13.11 0.35 -11.19
CA ASN A 75 13.67 -0.83 -11.84
C ASN A 75 14.17 -0.47 -13.24
N ALA A 76 13.35 0.19 -14.06
CA ALA A 76 13.75 0.64 -15.40
C ALA A 76 14.97 1.59 -15.35
N LEU A 77 15.04 2.51 -14.39
CA LEU A 77 16.19 3.40 -14.22
C LEU A 77 17.47 2.69 -13.76
N THR A 78 17.33 1.57 -13.05
CA THR A 78 18.46 0.80 -12.50
C THR A 78 18.96 -0.27 -13.47
N GLU A 79 18.05 -0.88 -14.24
CA GLU A 79 18.31 -2.05 -15.07
C GLU A 79 18.68 -1.71 -16.52
N GLU A 80 18.16 -0.61 -17.07
CA GLU A 80 18.41 -0.25 -18.47
C GLU A 80 19.77 0.46 -18.64
N PRO A 81 20.55 0.12 -19.69
CA PRO A 81 21.90 0.64 -19.84
C PRO A 81 21.97 2.09 -20.32
N THR A 82 20.87 2.64 -20.85
CA THR A 82 20.79 4.05 -21.26
C THR A 82 19.51 4.72 -20.76
N ALA A 83 19.57 6.04 -20.58
CA ALA A 83 18.39 6.84 -20.23
C ALA A 83 17.25 6.67 -21.25
N ARG A 84 17.58 6.56 -22.55
CA ARG A 84 16.58 6.37 -23.61
C ARG A 84 15.82 5.05 -23.43
N GLU A 85 16.52 3.95 -23.11
CA GLU A 85 15.89 2.65 -22.87
C GLU A 85 15.07 2.66 -21.58
N ALA A 86 15.59 3.27 -20.51
CA ALA A 86 14.85 3.44 -19.26
C ALA A 86 13.52 4.18 -19.49
N PHE A 87 13.54 5.33 -20.15
CA PHE A 87 12.32 6.09 -20.43
C PHE A 87 11.38 5.34 -21.38
N ALA A 88 11.89 4.61 -22.38
CA ALA A 88 11.06 3.79 -23.25
C ALA A 88 10.34 2.68 -22.48
N ARG A 89 11.03 1.99 -21.57
CA ARG A 89 10.43 0.96 -20.70
C ARG A 89 9.41 1.57 -19.74
N ILE A 90 9.73 2.69 -19.09
CA ILE A 90 8.80 3.41 -18.20
C ILE A 90 7.50 3.75 -18.92
N LEU A 91 7.57 4.29 -20.14
CA LEU A 91 6.37 4.67 -20.88
C LEU A 91 5.51 3.44 -21.26
N ASN A 92 6.15 2.33 -21.65
CA ASN A 92 5.44 1.10 -21.99
C ASN A 92 4.80 0.44 -20.76
N GLU A 93 5.54 0.34 -19.65
CA GLU A 93 5.03 -0.22 -18.40
C GLU A 93 3.94 0.65 -17.80
N ALA A 94 4.09 1.98 -17.82
CA ALA A 94 3.04 2.90 -17.38
C ALA A 94 1.74 2.73 -18.19
N ALA A 95 1.83 2.58 -19.52
CA ALA A 95 0.66 2.33 -20.35
C ALA A 95 -0.02 0.98 -20.06
N ALA A 96 0.73 -0.02 -19.59
CA ALA A 96 0.19 -1.32 -19.19
C ALA A 96 -0.41 -1.32 -17.78
N ILE A 97 0.21 -0.57 -16.85
CA ILE A 97 -0.22 -0.49 -15.43
C ILE A 97 -1.41 0.45 -15.26
N TYR A 98 -1.47 1.53 -16.04
CA TYR A 98 -2.55 2.55 -15.99
C TYR A 98 -3.33 2.58 -17.32
N PRO A 99 -4.07 1.52 -17.67
CA PRO A 99 -4.78 1.43 -18.95
C PRO A 99 -6.06 2.30 -19.02
N ASP A 100 -6.53 2.81 -17.88
CA ASP A 100 -7.80 3.55 -17.73
C ASP A 100 -7.59 5.04 -17.41
#